data_AF-A0A399Y6D8-F1
#
_entry.id   AF-A0A399Y6D8-F1
#
_cell.length_a   1.000
_cell.length_b   1.000
_cell.length_c   1.000
_cell.angle_alpha   90.00
_cell.angle_beta   90.00
_cell.angle_gamma   90.00
#
_symmetry.space_group_name_H-M   'P 1'
#
loop_
_entity.id
_entity.type
_entity.pdbx_description
1 polymer ?
#
loop_
_entity_poly.entity_id
_entity_poly.type
_entity_poly.pdbx_seq_one_letter_code
_entity_poly.pdbx_strand_id
1 'polypeptide(L)'
;MSRSIRASVVILGLLFCLIGLGTTASAAPRPPWEAAETVGDELFAAQTALLGDDTVAAIAHVEQARVAAVELDSLPPEPAALLDRALAAAGTAVQTGDGDALAGARGLARGAVYWGSYLAARAATEQGDAETARQWLLVRDFRTSTRFSRPGADATLAIRDLTAENAADTVARLDADL
;
A
#
# COMPACT_ATOMS: atom_id res chain seq x y z
N MET A 1 33.78 -52.86 -8.80
CA MET A 1 32.41 -52.37 -8.52
C MET A 1 32.19 -52.12 -7.03
N SER A 2 32.87 -51.15 -6.39
CA SER A 2 32.54 -50.77 -4.99
C SER A 2 32.92 -49.34 -4.56
N ARG A 3 33.61 -48.57 -5.41
CA ARG A 3 34.08 -47.21 -5.07
C ARG A 3 33.13 -46.08 -5.48
N SER A 4 32.28 -46.28 -6.50
CA SER A 4 31.35 -45.25 -6.99
C SER A 4 30.11 -45.06 -6.11
N ILE A 5 29.71 -46.08 -5.33
CA ILE A 5 28.50 -46.02 -4.47
C ILE A 5 28.73 -45.14 -3.23
N ARG A 6 29.98 -45.03 -2.74
CA ARG A 6 30.30 -44.25 -1.53
C ARG A 6 30.32 -42.74 -1.77
N ALA A 7 30.58 -42.29 -3.00
CA ALA A 7 30.56 -40.86 -3.34
C ALA A 7 29.14 -40.28 -3.42
N SER A 8 28.17 -41.06 -3.90
CA SER A 8 26.77 -40.62 -4.04
C SER A 8 26.07 -40.42 -2.69
N VAL A 9 26.45 -41.17 -1.65
CA VAL A 9 25.85 -41.05 -0.30
C VAL A 9 26.34 -39.79 0.42
N VAL A 10 27.58 -39.35 0.17
CA VAL A 10 28.13 -38.13 0.78
C VAL A 10 27.55 -36.87 0.15
N ILE A 11 27.30 -36.86 -1.16
CA ILE A 11 26.70 -35.71 -1.86
C ILE A 11 25.21 -35.56 -1.47
N LEU A 12 24.47 -36.66 -1.31
CA LEU A 12 23.07 -36.61 -0.88
C LEU A 12 22.92 -36.16 0.59
N GLY A 13 23.86 -36.55 1.46
CA GLY A 13 23.90 -36.09 2.85
C GLY A 13 24.23 -34.60 3.01
N LEU A 14 25.08 -34.05 2.13
CA LEU A 14 25.41 -32.62 2.15
C LEU A 14 24.27 -31.75 1.58
N LEU A 15 23.51 -32.27 0.61
CA LEU A 15 22.34 -31.60 0.05
C LEU A 15 21.18 -31.53 1.06
N PHE A 16 21.02 -32.54 1.92
CA PHE A 16 19.98 -32.57 2.95
C PHE A 16 20.28 -31.65 4.15
N CYS A 17 21.57 -31.42 4.44
CA CYS A 17 21.99 -30.53 5.53
C CYS A 17 21.79 -29.04 5.19
N LEU A 18 21.70 -28.68 3.91
CA LEU A 18 21.44 -27.30 3.47
C LEU A 18 19.96 -26.90 3.52
N ILE A 19 19.03 -27.85 3.65
CA ILE A 19 17.59 -27.58 3.72
C ILE A 19 17.12 -27.35 5.18
N GLY A 20 17.94 -27.73 6.17
CA GLY A 20 17.61 -27.64 7.59
C GLY A 20 17.81 -26.27 8.25
N LEU A 21 18.40 -25.29 7.56
CA LEU A 21 18.52 -23.90 8.03
C LEU A 21 17.52 -22.99 7.29
N GLY A 22 16.25 -23.41 7.26
CA GLY A 22 15.15 -22.49 7.00
C GLY A 22 15.03 -21.54 8.18
N THR A 23 15.91 -20.54 8.26
CA THR A 23 15.59 -19.31 8.97
C THR A 23 14.25 -18.85 8.41
N THR A 24 13.24 -18.74 9.26
CA THR A 24 12.00 -18.05 8.90
C THR A 24 12.40 -16.63 8.56
N ALA A 25 12.67 -16.37 7.28
CA ALA A 25 12.80 -15.03 6.76
C ALA A 25 11.44 -14.38 6.99
N SER A 26 11.31 -13.66 8.10
CA SER A 26 10.21 -12.72 8.26
C SER A 26 10.34 -11.76 7.10
N ALA A 27 9.43 -11.85 6.14
CA ALA A 27 9.28 -10.77 5.18
C ALA A 27 9.15 -9.48 5.98
N ALA A 28 9.95 -8.47 5.64
CA ALA A 28 9.78 -7.16 6.25
C ALA A 28 8.32 -6.74 6.02
N PRO A 29 7.65 -6.13 7.01
CA PRO A 29 6.29 -5.66 6.83
C PRO A 29 6.25 -4.75 5.60
N ARG A 30 5.29 -5.04 4.71
CA ARG A 30 5.10 -4.27 3.49
C ARG A 30 4.82 -2.81 3.87
N PRO A 31 5.48 -1.83 3.25
CA PRO A 31 5.23 -0.44 3.58
C PRO A 31 3.80 -0.05 3.13
N PRO A 32 3.13 0.87 3.85
CA PRO A 32 1.72 1.20 3.62
C PRO A 32 1.43 1.73 2.21
N TRP A 33 2.41 2.35 1.54
CA TRP A 33 2.24 2.84 0.17
C TRP A 33 2.03 1.72 -0.86
N GLU A 34 2.62 0.55 -0.66
CA GLU A 34 2.49 -0.57 -1.59
C GLU A 34 1.10 -1.24 -1.44
N ALA A 35 0.60 -1.34 -0.21
CA ALA A 35 -0.77 -1.78 0.04
C ALA A 35 -1.80 -0.79 -0.54
N ALA A 36 -1.57 0.52 -0.37
CA ALA A 36 -2.42 1.56 -0.95
C ALA A 36 -2.45 1.54 -2.49
N GLU A 37 -1.29 1.32 -3.12
CA GLU A 37 -1.18 1.14 -4.58
C GLU A 37 -1.97 -0.09 -5.03
N THR A 38 -1.81 -1.22 -4.32
CA THR A 38 -2.56 -2.46 -4.61
C THR A 38 -4.07 -2.25 -4.53
N VAL A 39 -4.59 -1.53 -3.52
CA VAL A 39 -6.02 -1.19 -3.44
C VAL A 39 -6.47 -0.41 -4.69
N GLY A 40 -5.66 0.57 -5.13
CA GLY A 40 -5.97 1.40 -6.30
C GLY A 40 -5.96 0.63 -7.62
N ASP A 41 -4.96 -0.22 -7.80
CA ASP A 41 -4.76 -1.05 -9.00
C ASP A 41 -5.84 -2.12 -9.13
N GLU A 42 -6.16 -2.81 -8.05
CA GLU A 42 -7.19 -3.83 -8.03
C GLU A 42 -8.58 -3.24 -8.31
N LEU A 43 -8.92 -2.07 -7.75
CA LEU A 43 -10.19 -1.40 -8.07
C LEU A 43 -10.25 -0.91 -9.53
N PHE A 44 -9.10 -0.54 -10.12
CA PHE A 44 -9.04 -0.21 -11.54
C PHE A 44 -9.17 -1.46 -12.44
N ALA A 45 -8.54 -2.56 -12.05
CA ALA A 45 -8.66 -3.85 -12.72
C ALA A 45 -10.10 -4.37 -12.66
N ALA A 46 -10.79 -4.22 -11.52
CA ALA A 46 -12.21 -4.53 -11.38
C ALA A 46 -13.07 -3.75 -12.36
N GLN A 47 -12.82 -2.45 -12.50
CA GLN A 47 -13.53 -1.60 -13.46
C GLN A 47 -13.26 -2.04 -14.90
N THR A 48 -12.00 -2.36 -15.23
CA THR A 48 -11.61 -2.85 -16.56
C THR A 48 -12.29 -4.18 -16.90
N ALA A 49 -12.31 -5.12 -15.96
CA ALA A 49 -12.97 -6.41 -16.10
C ALA A 49 -14.48 -6.25 -16.31
N LEU A 50 -15.12 -5.38 -15.52
CA LEU A 50 -16.56 -5.14 -15.65
C LEU A 50 -16.93 -4.51 -16.99
N LEU A 51 -16.12 -3.57 -17.51
CA LEU A 51 -16.29 -3.02 -18.86
C LEU A 51 -16.14 -4.08 -19.96
N GLY A 52 -15.38 -5.14 -19.69
CA GLY A 52 -15.21 -6.28 -20.59
C GLY A 52 -16.23 -7.41 -20.37
N ASP A 53 -17.32 -7.15 -19.65
CA ASP A 53 -18.35 -8.12 -19.27
C ASP A 53 -17.83 -9.32 -18.44
N ASP A 54 -16.63 -9.23 -17.85
CA ASP A 54 -16.07 -10.26 -16.97
C ASP A 54 -16.38 -9.96 -15.50
N THR A 55 -17.62 -10.25 -15.12
CA THR A 55 -18.11 -10.03 -13.75
C THR A 55 -17.36 -10.89 -12.72
N VAL A 56 -16.89 -12.08 -13.09
CA VAL A 56 -16.17 -12.98 -12.18
C VAL A 56 -14.81 -12.39 -11.84
N ALA A 57 -14.05 -11.92 -12.83
CA ALA A 57 -12.80 -11.22 -12.60
C ALA A 57 -13.02 -9.90 -11.84
N ALA A 58 -14.07 -9.14 -12.15
CA ALA A 58 -14.39 -7.90 -11.45
C ALA A 58 -14.60 -8.12 -9.94
N ILE A 59 -15.35 -9.17 -9.57
CA ILE A 59 -15.54 -9.57 -8.16
C ILE A 59 -14.21 -9.97 -7.53
N ALA A 60 -13.40 -10.78 -8.21
CA ALA A 60 -12.11 -11.22 -7.68
C ALA A 60 -11.17 -10.05 -7.37
N HIS A 61 -11.11 -9.06 -8.27
CA HIS A 61 -10.31 -7.85 -8.07
C HIS A 61 -10.81 -6.99 -6.89
N VAL A 62 -12.13 -6.84 -6.69
CA VAL A 62 -12.65 -6.15 -5.50
C VAL A 62 -12.24 -6.88 -4.21
N GLU A 63 -12.24 -8.21 -4.19
CA GLU A 63 -11.79 -8.98 -3.03
C GLU A 63 -10.27 -8.85 -2.79
N GLN A 64 -9.44 -8.78 -3.84
CA GLN A 64 -8.01 -8.47 -3.67
C GLN A 64 -7.79 -7.08 -3.10
N ALA A 65 -8.58 -6.09 -3.54
CA ALA A 65 -8.53 -4.74 -2.95
C ALA A 65 -8.88 -4.76 -1.45
N ARG A 66 -9.84 -5.59 -1.01
CA ARG A 66 -10.14 -5.77 0.42
C ARG A 66 -8.99 -6.38 1.19
N VAL A 67 -8.34 -7.41 0.63
CA VAL A 67 -7.18 -8.04 1.27
C VAL A 67 -6.05 -7.02 1.46
N ALA A 68 -5.74 -6.23 0.43
CA ALA A 68 -4.75 -5.18 0.53
C ALA A 68 -5.13 -4.08 1.54
N ALA A 69 -6.42 -3.73 1.64
CA ALA A 69 -6.89 -2.73 2.59
C ALA A 69 -6.72 -3.16 4.07
N VAL A 70 -6.71 -4.47 4.38
CA VAL A 70 -6.42 -4.97 5.74
C VAL A 70 -4.99 -4.62 6.17
N GLU A 71 -4.06 -4.51 5.23
CA GLU A 71 -2.67 -4.12 5.51
C GLU A 71 -2.51 -2.61 5.78
N LEU A 72 -3.58 -1.82 5.60
CA LEU A 72 -3.65 -0.40 5.94
C LEU A 72 -4.23 -0.18 7.35
N ASP A 73 -3.93 -1.09 8.29
CA ASP A 73 -4.47 -1.12 9.65
C ASP A 73 -4.15 0.12 10.50
N SER A 74 -3.09 0.83 10.14
CA SER A 74 -2.63 2.07 10.77
C SER A 74 -3.28 3.33 10.19
N LEU A 75 -4.25 3.20 9.28
CA LEU A 75 -5.09 4.32 8.87
C LEU A 75 -5.89 4.87 10.07
N PRO A 76 -6.05 6.19 10.18
CA PRO A 76 -6.92 6.77 11.18
C PRO A 76 -8.37 6.27 11.04
N PRO A 77 -9.14 6.18 12.15
CA PRO A 77 -10.43 5.49 12.17
C PRO A 77 -11.46 6.00 11.16
N GLU A 78 -11.53 7.32 10.95
CA GLU A 78 -12.50 7.92 10.03
C GLU A 78 -12.21 7.60 8.55
N PRO A 79 -10.98 7.83 8.04
CA PRO A 79 -10.55 7.32 6.72
C PRO A 79 -10.74 5.81 6.55
N ALA A 80 -10.38 5.00 7.56
CA ALA A 80 -10.55 3.55 7.51
C ALA A 80 -12.02 3.16 7.32
N ALA A 81 -12.93 3.77 8.09
CA ALA A 81 -14.37 3.53 7.95
C ALA A 81 -14.94 4.02 6.60
N LEU A 82 -14.34 5.05 5.99
CA LEU A 82 -14.71 5.47 4.64
C LEU A 82 -14.22 4.46 3.59
N LEU A 83 -12.99 3.95 3.73
CA LEU A 83 -12.43 2.92 2.85
C LEU A 83 -13.28 1.63 2.90
N ASP A 84 -13.66 1.18 4.10
CA ASP A 84 -14.52 0.00 4.27
C ASP A 84 -15.87 0.15 3.55
N ARG A 85 -16.51 1.31 3.70
CA ARG A 85 -17.77 1.63 3.02
C ARG A 85 -17.61 1.70 1.51
N ALA A 86 -16.51 2.27 1.02
CA ALA A 86 -16.21 2.34 -0.40
C ALA A 86 -15.99 0.93 -0.98
N LEU A 87 -15.25 0.06 -0.30
CA LEU A 87 -15.05 -1.33 -0.72
C LEU A 87 -16.36 -2.14 -0.67
N ALA A 88 -17.20 -1.94 0.36
CA ALA A 88 -18.56 -2.49 0.41
C ALA A 88 -19.39 -2.08 -0.82
N ALA A 89 -19.41 -0.79 -1.16
CA ALA A 89 -20.11 -0.27 -2.33
C ALA A 89 -19.55 -0.85 -3.65
N ALA A 90 -18.22 -0.95 -3.78
CA ALA A 90 -17.59 -1.57 -4.94
C ALA A 90 -18.02 -3.04 -5.11
N GLY A 91 -18.09 -3.79 -4.00
CA GLY A 91 -18.58 -5.18 -3.99
C GLY A 91 -20.03 -5.31 -4.46
N THR A 92 -20.91 -4.42 -4.01
CA THR A 92 -22.30 -4.38 -4.51
C THR A 92 -22.34 -4.03 -6.00
N ALA A 93 -21.56 -3.03 -6.43
CA ALA A 93 -21.55 -2.56 -7.81
C ALA A 93 -21.12 -3.65 -8.81
N VAL A 94 -20.07 -4.42 -8.50
CA VAL A 94 -19.65 -5.54 -9.36
C VAL A 94 -20.68 -6.67 -9.39
N GLN A 95 -21.42 -6.91 -8.30
CA GLN A 95 -22.49 -7.91 -8.28
C GLN A 95 -23.70 -7.51 -9.13
N THR A 96 -23.99 -6.22 -9.23
CA THR A 96 -25.12 -5.69 -10.01
C THR A 96 -24.75 -5.27 -11.42
N GLY A 97 -23.47 -5.37 -11.80
CA GLY A 97 -22.97 -4.91 -13.10
C GLY A 97 -22.99 -3.39 -13.27
N ASP A 98 -22.95 -2.63 -12.17
CA ASP A 98 -23.06 -1.18 -12.18
C ASP A 98 -21.68 -0.51 -12.26
N GLY A 99 -21.24 -0.22 -13.49
CA GLY A 99 -19.94 0.41 -13.74
C GLY A 99 -19.80 1.83 -13.19
N ASP A 100 -20.88 2.60 -13.16
CA ASP A 100 -20.86 3.98 -12.64
C ASP A 100 -20.76 3.98 -11.10
N ALA A 101 -21.51 3.10 -10.43
CA ALA A 101 -21.40 2.90 -9.00
C ALA A 101 -20.00 2.39 -8.61
N LEU A 102 -19.40 1.50 -9.41
CA LEU A 102 -18.03 1.02 -9.19
C LEU A 102 -17.00 2.15 -9.33
N ALA A 103 -17.14 3.00 -10.35
CA ALA A 103 -16.27 4.16 -10.54
C ALA A 103 -16.38 5.15 -9.36
N GLY A 104 -17.59 5.41 -8.87
CA GLY A 104 -17.83 6.23 -7.68
C GLY A 104 -17.21 5.64 -6.42
N ALA A 105 -17.41 4.34 -6.18
CA ALA A 105 -16.82 3.61 -5.06
C ALA A 105 -15.28 3.65 -5.10
N ARG A 106 -14.68 3.46 -6.28
CA ARG A 106 -13.22 3.59 -6.48
C ARG A 106 -12.72 4.99 -6.14
N GLY A 107 -13.42 6.03 -6.57
CA GLY A 107 -13.09 7.42 -6.22
C GLY A 107 -13.12 7.66 -4.71
N LEU A 108 -14.15 7.15 -4.02
CA LEU A 108 -14.26 7.23 -2.56
C LEU A 108 -13.14 6.46 -1.84
N ALA A 109 -12.79 5.26 -2.30
CA ALA A 109 -11.71 4.47 -1.73
C ALA A 109 -10.36 5.20 -1.85
N ARG A 110 -10.05 5.74 -3.04
CA ARG A 110 -8.82 6.53 -3.26
C ARG A 110 -8.79 7.79 -2.38
N GLY A 111 -9.91 8.50 -2.27
CA GLY A 111 -10.04 9.65 -1.39
C GLY A 111 -9.81 9.31 0.08
N ALA A 112 -10.36 8.18 0.55
CA ALA A 112 -10.15 7.68 1.90
C ALA A 112 -8.69 7.37 2.19
N VAL A 113 -8.03 6.64 1.28
CA VAL A 113 -6.60 6.30 1.38
C VAL A 113 -5.73 7.56 1.44
N TYR A 114 -5.99 8.55 0.58
CA TYR A 114 -5.21 9.81 0.56
C TYR A 114 -5.43 10.67 1.80
N TRP A 115 -6.69 10.77 2.25
CA TRP A 115 -6.99 11.50 3.47
C TRP A 115 -6.34 10.85 4.68
N GLY A 116 -6.44 9.52 4.80
CA GLY A 116 -5.83 8.80 5.90
C GLY A 116 -4.31 8.79 5.85
N SER A 117 -3.69 8.72 4.67
CA SER A 117 -2.24 8.83 4.54
C SER A 117 -1.71 10.19 4.97
N TYR A 118 -2.43 11.27 4.64
CA TYR A 118 -2.09 12.61 5.11
C TYR A 118 -2.13 12.68 6.64
N LEU A 119 -3.23 12.22 7.25
CA LEU A 119 -3.38 12.24 8.70
C LEU A 119 -2.33 11.37 9.40
N ALA A 120 -1.99 10.20 8.84
CA ALA A 120 -0.96 9.32 9.37
C ALA A 120 0.44 9.93 9.25
N ALA A 121 0.77 10.55 8.11
CA ALA A 121 2.03 11.28 7.92
C ALA A 121 2.15 12.46 8.88
N ARG A 122 1.07 13.20 9.09
CA ARG A 122 1.00 14.33 10.02
C ARG A 122 1.21 13.87 11.46
N ALA A 123 0.51 12.82 11.89
CA ALA A 123 0.67 12.26 13.24
C ALA A 123 2.09 11.71 13.48
N ALA A 124 2.70 11.05 12.50
CA ALA A 124 4.08 10.58 12.59
C ALA A 124 5.07 11.76 12.68
N THR A 125 4.82 12.83 11.91
CA THR A 125 5.63 14.05 11.95
C THR A 125 5.57 14.72 13.33
N GLU A 126 4.37 14.82 13.92
CA GLU A 126 4.18 15.35 15.28
C GLU A 126 4.94 14.54 16.35
N GLN A 127 5.13 13.24 16.11
CA GLN A 127 5.87 12.33 16.99
C GLN A 127 7.38 12.30 16.70
N GLY A 128 7.86 13.00 15.68
CA GLY A 128 9.26 12.94 15.24
C GLY A 128 9.63 11.64 14.51
N ASP A 129 8.65 10.84 14.10
CA ASP A 129 8.85 9.58 13.36
C ASP A 129 8.97 9.86 11.86
N ALA A 130 10.18 10.21 11.44
CA ALA A 130 10.50 10.54 10.06
C ALA A 130 10.28 9.37 9.09
N GLU A 131 10.55 8.14 9.54
CA GLU A 131 10.46 6.98 8.67
C GLU A 131 8.99 6.64 8.36
N THR A 132 8.13 6.61 9.39
CA THR A 132 6.68 6.42 9.18
C THR A 132 6.08 7.55 8.36
N ALA A 133 6.45 8.81 8.64
CA ALA A 133 5.99 9.96 7.87
C ALA A 133 6.37 9.85 6.38
N ARG A 134 7.60 9.41 6.10
CA ARG A 134 8.10 9.19 4.73
C ARG A 134 7.33 8.09 4.00
N GLN A 135 7.00 6.99 4.67
CA GLN A 135 6.25 5.91 4.06
C GLN A 135 4.83 6.35 3.68
N TRP A 136 4.14 7.08 4.56
CA TRP A 136 2.79 7.59 4.27
C TRP A 136 2.78 8.72 3.23
N LEU A 137 3.83 9.53 3.15
CA LEU A 137 3.99 10.52 2.08
C LEU A 137 3.99 9.90 0.67
N LEU A 138 4.40 8.64 0.53
CA LEU A 138 4.48 7.97 -0.78
C LEU A 138 3.11 7.53 -1.30
N VAL A 139 2.08 7.48 -0.46
CA VAL A 139 0.71 7.14 -0.85
C VAL A 139 0.08 8.22 -1.75
N ARG A 140 0.64 9.42 -1.80
CA ARG A 140 0.10 10.56 -2.56
C ARG A 140 0.03 10.29 -4.07
N ASP A 141 -0.87 11.02 -4.74
CA ASP A 141 -0.83 11.12 -6.20
C ASP A 141 0.46 11.85 -6.63
N PHE A 142 1.29 11.19 -7.44
CA PHE A 142 2.49 11.81 -8.00
C PHE A 142 2.07 12.89 -9.00
N ARG A 143 1.91 14.14 -8.53
CA ARG A 143 1.80 15.29 -9.43
C ARG A 143 3.15 15.51 -10.09
N THR A 144 3.20 15.42 -11.42
CA THR A 144 4.43 15.70 -12.18
C THR A 144 4.91 17.11 -11.85
N SER A 145 6.13 17.22 -11.32
CA SER A 145 6.78 18.50 -11.06
C SER A 145 6.97 19.23 -12.39
N THR A 146 6.51 20.48 -12.47
CA THR A 146 6.77 21.35 -13.62
C THR A 146 7.88 22.32 -13.24
N ARG A 147 8.50 23.00 -14.23
CA ARG A 147 9.51 24.03 -13.93
C ARG A 147 9.00 25.18 -13.03
N PHE A 148 7.69 25.27 -12.84
CA PHE A 148 7.00 26.32 -12.08
C PHE A 148 6.29 25.82 -10.82
N SER A 149 6.19 24.50 -10.65
CA SER A 149 5.55 23.89 -9.49
C SER A 149 6.42 22.75 -9.02
N ARG A 150 6.87 22.81 -7.76
CA ARG A 150 7.43 21.67 -7.04
C ARG A 150 6.45 21.19 -5.96
N PRO A 151 5.23 20.74 -6.29
CA PRO A 151 4.29 20.30 -5.28
C PRO A 151 4.95 19.18 -4.46
N GLY A 152 4.98 19.31 -3.15
CA GLY A 152 5.43 18.22 -2.30
C GLY A 152 6.94 18.08 -2.11
N ALA A 153 7.76 18.98 -2.67
CA ALA A 153 9.21 18.98 -2.43
C ALA A 153 9.55 19.50 -1.04
N ASP A 154 8.77 20.45 -0.51
CA ASP A 154 9.04 21.06 0.79
C ASP A 154 8.71 20.10 1.93
N ALA A 155 7.57 19.40 1.87
CA ALA A 155 7.21 18.34 2.83
C ALA A 155 8.18 17.17 2.78
N THR A 156 8.62 16.75 1.59
CA THR A 156 9.59 15.65 1.45
C THR A 156 10.95 16.03 2.06
N LEU A 157 11.43 17.25 1.82
CA LEU A 157 12.69 17.74 2.39
C LEU A 157 12.56 17.95 3.91
N ALA A 158 11.44 18.51 4.37
CA ALA A 158 11.20 18.74 5.79
C ALA A 158 11.14 17.42 6.58
N ILE A 159 10.43 16.41 6.07
CA ILE A 159 10.36 15.08 6.71
C ILE A 159 11.73 14.38 6.69
N ARG A 160 12.53 14.54 5.63
CA ARG A 160 13.91 14.00 5.59
C ARG A 160 14.78 14.59 6.70
N ASP A 161 14.59 15.87 7.01
CA ASP A 161 15.38 16.62 7.98
C ASP A 161 14.67 16.72 9.36
N LEU A 162 13.63 15.90 9.59
CA LEU A 162 12.80 15.93 10.80
C LEU A 162 13.59 15.56 12.05
N THR A 163 13.43 16.37 13.08
CA THR A 163 13.90 16.18 14.45
C THR A 163 12.79 16.56 15.43
N ALA A 164 12.93 16.16 16.69
CA ALA A 164 11.99 16.58 17.72
C ALA A 164 11.91 18.12 17.88
N GLU A 165 13.00 18.84 17.58
CA GLU A 165 13.07 20.29 17.71
C GLU A 165 12.34 21.04 16.59
N ASN A 166 12.25 20.44 15.39
CA ASN A 166 11.65 21.07 14.22
C ASN A 166 10.31 20.43 13.78
N ALA A 167 9.74 19.52 14.59
CA ALA A 167 8.50 18.81 14.26
C ALA A 167 7.34 19.76 13.93
N ALA A 168 7.15 20.83 14.71
CA ALA A 168 6.07 21.80 14.47
C ALA A 168 6.24 22.56 13.14
N ASP A 169 7.47 22.94 12.78
CA ASP A 169 7.78 23.56 11.48
C ASP A 169 7.55 22.56 10.33
N THR A 170 7.96 21.30 10.53
CA THR A 170 7.76 20.23 9.55
C THR A 170 6.27 19.96 9.30
N VAL A 171 5.43 19.97 10.34
CA VAL A 171 3.96 19.88 10.18
C VAL A 171 3.43 21.06 9.38
N ALA A 172 3.86 22.30 9.66
CA ALA A 172 3.41 23.47 8.90
C ALA A 172 3.78 23.37 7.41
N ARG A 173 4.96 22.81 7.09
CA ARG A 173 5.38 22.57 5.70
C ARG A 173 4.62 21.43 5.04
N LEU A 174 4.28 20.39 5.80
CA LEU A 174 3.43 19.28 5.34
C LEU A 174 2.02 19.79 4.97
N ASP A 175 1.39 20.55 5.86
CA ASP A 175 0.03 21.09 5.71
C ASP A 175 -0.05 22.12 4.56
N ALA A 176 1.06 22.76 4.20
CA ALA A 176 1.13 23.68 3.06
C ALA A 176 1.24 22.97 1.70
N ASP A 177 1.71 21.72 1.68
CA ASP A 177 2.02 20.95 0.47
C ASP A 177 0.90 19.97 0.05
N LEU A 178 0.00 19.61 0.98
CA LEU A 178 -1.05 18.59 0.82
C LEU A 178 -2.45 19.15 1.01
#